data_AF-A0A5B0QXM3-F1
#
_entry.id   AF-A0A5B0QXM3-F1
#
_cell.length_a   1.000
_cell.length_b   1.000
_cell.length_c   1.000
_cell.angle_alpha   90.00
_cell.angle_beta   90.00
_cell.angle_gamma   90.00
#
_symmetry.space_group_name_H-M   'P 1'
#
loop_
_entity.id
_entity.type
_entity.pdbx_description
1 polymer ?
#
loop_
_entity_poly.entity_id
_entity_poly.type
_entity_poly.pdbx_seq_one_letter_code
_entity_poly.pdbx_strand_id
1 'polypeptide(L)'
;MQLSNVFPTSLVFLLQGAVTYGQGFGCKGNVMVSYWPNSGCVKMTGMKNELAEVIPAHWNNQASIYECASDKNHYLTEACCSNDQAMNQKIPSTTFLINCRKPNGKQFKWPLPVV
;
A
#
# COMPACT_ATOMS: atom_id res chain seq x y z
N MET A 1 42.76 -19.08 -37.68
CA MET A 1 41.67 -19.86 -37.04
C MET A 1 42.03 -19.94 -35.56
N GLN A 2 41.34 -19.18 -34.71
CA GLN A 2 40.26 -19.67 -33.83
C GLN A 2 40.80 -20.62 -32.73
N LEU A 3 40.50 -20.50 -31.44
CA LEU A 3 39.49 -19.73 -30.74
C LEU A 3 39.84 -19.71 -29.25
N SER A 4 39.57 -18.57 -28.64
CA SER A 4 39.47 -18.25 -27.22
C SER A 4 38.79 -19.32 -26.36
N ASN A 5 39.21 -19.44 -25.10
CA ASN A 5 38.28 -19.55 -23.97
C ASN A 5 39.02 -19.19 -22.67
N VAL A 6 39.26 -17.89 -22.51
CA VAL A 6 39.56 -17.29 -21.22
C VAL A 6 38.26 -17.33 -20.43
N PHE A 7 38.22 -18.15 -19.39
CA PHE A 7 37.19 -18.16 -18.35
C PHE A 7 36.92 -16.73 -17.86
N PRO A 8 35.69 -16.20 -17.92
CA PRO A 8 35.34 -15.07 -17.09
C PRO A 8 34.80 -15.61 -15.75
N THR A 9 35.67 -15.61 -14.75
CA THR A 9 35.26 -15.42 -13.35
C THR A 9 34.57 -14.06 -13.23
N SER A 10 33.26 -14.03 -13.43
CA SER A 10 32.41 -12.97 -12.95
C SER A 10 31.34 -13.60 -12.09
N LEU A 11 31.70 -13.86 -10.83
CA LEU A 11 30.73 -13.89 -9.75
C LEU A 11 29.99 -12.56 -9.81
N VAL A 12 28.73 -12.60 -10.21
CA VAL A 12 27.78 -11.50 -10.05
C VAL A 12 27.50 -11.39 -8.55
N PHE A 13 28.45 -10.81 -7.83
CA PHE A 13 28.28 -10.28 -6.48
C PHE A 13 28.10 -8.78 -6.62
N LEU A 14 26.89 -8.35 -7.00
CA LEU A 14 26.53 -6.95 -6.89
C LEU A 14 25.14 -6.85 -6.28
N LEU A 15 25.20 -6.40 -5.02
CA LEU A 15 24.21 -5.55 -4.37
C LEU A 15 22.97 -6.30 -3.91
N GLN A 16 23.15 -6.92 -2.73
CA GLN A 16 22.21 -6.70 -1.62
C GLN A 16 22.08 -5.19 -1.38
N GLY A 17 21.40 -4.50 -2.28
CA GLY A 17 20.78 -3.24 -1.97
C GLY A 17 19.65 -3.60 -1.03
N ALA A 18 19.93 -3.59 0.28
CA ALA A 18 18.95 -3.18 1.26
C ALA A 18 18.61 -1.71 0.95
N VAL A 19 17.93 -1.51 -0.18
CA VAL A 19 17.20 -0.31 -0.44
C VAL A 19 16.08 -0.43 0.58
N THR A 20 16.23 0.29 1.67
CA THR A 20 15.10 0.92 2.35
C THR A 20 14.43 1.83 1.33
N TYR A 21 13.83 1.24 0.30
CA TYR A 21 12.80 1.88 -0.51
C TYR A 21 11.79 2.32 0.54
N GLY A 22 11.51 3.63 0.62
CA GLY A 22 10.24 4.06 1.18
C GLY A 22 9.20 3.20 0.48
N GLN A 23 8.57 2.29 1.23
CA GLN A 23 7.68 1.27 0.68
C GLN A 23 6.43 2.02 0.24
N GLY A 24 6.47 2.50 -0.98
CA GLY A 24 5.27 2.88 -1.67
C GLY A 24 4.34 1.72 -1.79
N PHE A 25 3.10 1.91 -1.34
CA PHE A 25 2.08 0.91 -1.60
C PHE A 25 1.36 1.23 -2.92
N GLY A 26 0.93 0.19 -3.59
CA GLY A 26 0.16 0.29 -4.83
C GLY A 26 -0.71 -0.95 -4.96
N CYS A 27 -2.02 -0.75 -5.09
CA CYS A 27 -2.96 -1.86 -5.16
C CYS A 27 -3.18 -2.35 -6.59
N LYS A 28 -3.12 -1.45 -7.57
CA LYS A 28 -3.20 -1.80 -8.99
C LYS A 28 -2.01 -2.66 -9.40
N GLY A 29 -2.28 -3.86 -9.92
CA GLY A 29 -1.26 -4.83 -10.34
C GLY A 29 -0.69 -5.71 -9.21
N ASN A 30 -1.10 -5.51 -7.97
CA ASN A 30 -0.71 -6.36 -6.85
C ASN A 30 -1.61 -7.60 -6.79
N VAL A 31 -1.02 -8.78 -6.98
CA VAL A 31 -1.73 -10.07 -7.03
C VAL A 31 -2.43 -10.44 -5.73
N MET A 32 -1.97 -9.93 -4.58
CA MET A 32 -2.59 -10.22 -3.27
C MET A 32 -3.92 -9.47 -3.07
N VAL A 33 -4.16 -8.42 -3.86
CA VAL A 33 -5.33 -7.52 -3.76
C VAL A 33 -5.92 -7.24 -5.14
N SER A 34 -5.92 -8.23 -6.03
CA SER A 34 -6.35 -8.07 -7.43
C SER A 34 -7.79 -7.57 -7.60
N TYR A 35 -8.68 -7.84 -6.64
CA TYR A 35 -10.06 -7.36 -6.60
C TYR A 35 -10.23 -6.01 -5.87
N TRP A 36 -9.14 -5.42 -5.38
CA TRP A 36 -9.10 -4.17 -4.62
C TRP A 36 -8.08 -3.19 -5.24
N PRO A 37 -8.29 -2.72 -6.48
CA PRO A 37 -7.26 -1.99 -7.23
C PRO A 37 -7.02 -0.55 -6.74
N ASN A 38 -7.88 -0.01 -5.87
CA ASN A 38 -7.85 1.39 -5.48
C ASN A 38 -6.99 1.59 -4.23
N SER A 39 -5.88 2.32 -4.36
CA SER A 39 -5.01 2.69 -3.25
C SER A 39 -5.59 3.85 -2.44
N GLY A 40 -5.81 3.64 -1.15
CA GLY A 40 -6.34 4.63 -0.23
C GLY A 40 -5.62 4.67 1.10
N CYS A 41 -5.86 5.75 1.84
CA CYS A 41 -5.38 5.97 3.19
C CYS A 41 -6.58 6.07 4.13
N VAL A 42 -6.56 5.31 5.22
CA VAL A 42 -7.67 5.20 6.16
C VAL A 42 -7.28 5.69 7.54
N LYS A 43 -8.24 6.36 8.20
CA LYS A 43 -8.22 6.64 9.63
C LYS A 43 -9.56 6.29 10.27
N MET A 44 -9.53 6.05 11.58
CA MET A 44 -10.75 5.92 12.36
C MET A 44 -11.32 7.29 12.72
N THR A 45 -12.63 7.43 12.68
CA THR A 45 -13.36 8.64 13.09
C THR A 45 -14.70 8.25 13.74
N GLY A 46 -15.45 9.25 14.23
CA GLY A 46 -16.67 9.04 15.01
C GLY A 46 -16.41 9.04 16.52
N MET A 47 -17.47 9.20 17.31
CA MET A 47 -17.36 9.35 18.78
C MET A 47 -16.82 8.08 19.46
N LYS A 48 -16.94 6.92 18.81
CA LYS A 48 -16.48 5.61 19.30
C LYS A 48 -15.54 4.93 18.30
N ASN A 49 -14.92 5.68 17.38
CA ASN A 49 -14.10 5.13 16.30
C ASN A 49 -14.84 4.06 15.49
N GLU A 50 -16.12 4.26 15.22
CA GLU A 50 -16.99 3.32 14.53
C GLU A 50 -17.00 3.52 13.00
N LEU A 51 -16.46 4.64 12.53
CA LEU A 51 -16.39 5.01 11.13
C LEU A 51 -14.95 4.92 10.61
N ALA A 52 -14.81 4.45 9.39
CA ALA A 52 -13.59 4.58 8.60
C ALA A 52 -13.74 5.77 7.65
N GLU A 53 -12.82 6.72 7.73
CA GLU A 53 -12.66 7.74 6.70
C GLU A 53 -11.53 7.30 5.80
N VAL A 54 -11.83 7.12 4.51
CA VAL A 54 -10.85 6.67 3.51
C VAL A 54 -10.71 7.76 2.46
N ILE A 55 -9.48 8.15 2.17
CA ILE A 55 -9.16 9.07 1.07
C ILE A 55 -8.29 8.34 0.03
N PRO A 56 -8.35 8.74 -1.24
CA PRO A 56 -7.36 8.34 -2.24
C PRO A 56 -5.96 8.63 -1.73
N ALA A 57 -5.07 7.65 -1.85
CA ALA A 57 -3.69 7.84 -1.44
C ALA A 57 -3.03 8.89 -2.32
N HIS A 58 -2.23 9.77 -1.71
CA HIS A 58 -1.52 10.79 -2.46
C HIS A 58 -0.36 10.16 -3.24
N TRP A 59 -0.26 10.48 -4.52
CA TRP A 59 0.88 10.09 -5.34
C TRP A 59 2.06 11.02 -5.06
N ASN A 60 3.13 10.47 -4.48
CA ASN A 60 4.40 11.16 -4.30
C ASN A 60 5.23 11.01 -5.59
N ASN A 61 5.37 12.09 -6.35
CA ASN A 61 6.14 12.11 -7.60
C ASN A 61 7.65 11.85 -7.40
N GLN A 62 8.23 12.28 -6.27
CA GLN A 62 9.67 12.11 -6.01
C GLN A 62 10.01 10.65 -5.75
N ALA A 63 9.17 9.97 -4.99
CA ALA A 63 9.35 8.56 -4.68
C ALA A 63 8.64 7.63 -5.68
N SER A 64 7.79 8.17 -6.58
CA SER A 64 6.97 7.43 -7.55
C SER A 64 6.09 6.35 -6.91
N ILE A 65 5.43 6.73 -5.81
CA ILE A 65 4.67 5.82 -4.96
C ILE A 65 3.42 6.47 -4.40
N TYR A 66 2.42 5.68 -3.99
CA TYR A 66 1.41 6.20 -3.07
C TYR A 66 1.90 6.13 -1.63
N GLU A 67 1.64 7.19 -0.87
CA GLU A 67 1.99 7.27 0.54
C GLU A 67 0.85 7.89 1.35
N CYS A 68 0.71 7.45 2.60
CA CYS A 68 -0.28 7.99 3.54
C CYS A 68 0.36 8.94 4.57
N ALA A 69 1.65 8.75 4.86
CA ALA A 69 2.39 9.49 5.89
C ALA A 69 2.58 10.99 5.59
N SER A 70 2.38 11.45 4.36
CA SER A 70 2.45 12.88 4.02
C SER A 70 1.16 13.64 4.31
N ASP A 71 0.08 12.95 4.68
CA ASP A 71 -1.19 13.61 4.99
C ASP A 71 -1.18 14.16 6.44
N LYS A 72 -1.37 15.48 6.57
CA LYS A 72 -1.42 16.20 7.85
C LYS A 72 -2.61 15.80 8.74
N ASN A 73 -3.56 14.99 8.26
CA ASN A 73 -4.78 14.62 8.96
C ASN A 73 -4.75 13.21 9.58
N HIS A 74 -3.56 12.66 9.84
CA HIS A 74 -3.34 11.38 10.53
C HIS A 74 -3.88 10.14 9.80
N TYR A 75 -3.92 10.15 8.47
CA TYR A 75 -4.17 8.94 7.70
C TYR A 75 -2.88 8.12 7.65
N LEU A 76 -2.65 7.25 8.64
CA LEU A 76 -1.39 6.49 8.73
C LEU A 76 -1.50 5.07 8.17
N THR A 77 -2.72 4.59 7.91
CA THR A 77 -2.95 3.21 7.50
C THR A 77 -3.26 3.13 6.01
N GLU A 78 -2.46 2.37 5.29
CA GLU A 78 -2.64 2.07 3.86
C GLU A 78 -3.75 1.03 3.65
N ALA A 79 -4.59 1.24 2.64
CA ALA A 79 -5.70 0.36 2.30
C ALA A 79 -5.82 0.18 0.78
N CYS A 80 -6.26 -1.00 0.38
CA CYS A 80 -6.67 -1.34 -0.97
C CYS A 80 -8.18 -1.57 -0.97
N CYS A 81 -8.93 -0.80 -1.76
CA CYS A 81 -10.40 -0.87 -1.81
C CYS A 81 -10.92 -1.32 -3.18
N SER A 82 -12.08 -1.96 -3.20
CA SER A 82 -12.67 -2.59 -4.39
C SER A 82 -13.48 -1.64 -5.26
N ASN A 83 -13.91 -0.52 -4.71
CA ASN A 83 -14.73 0.46 -5.40
C ASN A 83 -14.47 1.86 -4.87
N ASP A 84 -14.92 2.85 -5.64
CA ASP A 84 -14.77 4.26 -5.31
C ASP A 84 -15.74 4.71 -4.22
N GLN A 85 -16.82 3.98 -3.93
CA GLN A 85 -17.71 4.32 -2.81
C GLN A 85 -17.00 4.15 -1.46
N ALA A 86 -16.07 3.20 -1.37
CA ALA A 86 -15.20 3.04 -0.22
C ALA A 86 -14.08 4.09 -0.16
N MET A 87 -13.98 4.99 -1.15
CA MET A 87 -12.97 6.03 -1.28
C MET A 87 -13.67 7.40 -1.26
N ASN A 88 -13.23 8.35 -0.42
CA ASN A 88 -13.82 9.70 -0.27
C ASN A 88 -15.08 9.83 0.58
N GLN A 89 -15.42 8.84 1.40
CA GLN A 89 -16.54 8.96 2.35
C GLN A 89 -16.18 8.39 3.73
N LYS A 90 -16.89 8.88 4.74
CA LYS A 90 -16.95 8.24 6.05
C LYS A 90 -17.92 7.08 5.95
N ILE A 91 -17.39 5.86 5.98
CA ILE A 91 -18.18 4.64 5.88
C ILE A 91 -18.17 3.89 7.22
N PRO A 92 -19.21 3.12 7.54
CA PRO A 92 -19.18 2.22 8.69
C PRO A 92 -17.99 1.26 8.62
N SER A 93 -17.41 0.95 9.78
CA SER A 93 -16.31 -0.04 9.89
C SER A 93 -16.64 -1.39 9.24
N THR A 94 -17.88 -1.86 9.32
CA THR A 94 -18.34 -3.09 8.66
C THR A 94 -18.24 -2.99 7.13
N THR A 95 -18.72 -1.89 6.54
CA THR A 95 -18.61 -1.60 5.11
C THR A 95 -17.15 -1.53 4.67
N PHE A 96 -16.28 -0.89 5.47
CA PHE A 96 -14.85 -0.86 5.23
C PHE A 96 -14.21 -2.25 5.25
N LEU A 97 -14.52 -3.09 6.25
CA LEU A 97 -14.00 -4.45 6.37
C LEU A 97 -14.44 -5.38 5.23
N ILE A 98 -15.57 -5.10 4.58
CA ILE A 98 -16.03 -5.82 3.40
C ILE A 98 -15.27 -5.35 2.15
N ASN A 99 -15.18 -4.03 1.97
CA ASN A 99 -14.73 -3.43 0.71
C ASN A 99 -13.24 -3.13 0.65
N CYS A 100 -12.47 -3.27 1.73
CA CYS A 100 -11.06 -2.95 1.75
C CYS A 100 -10.19 -4.03 2.41
N ARG A 101 -8.94 -4.10 1.98
CA ARG A 101 -7.90 -5.03 2.45
C ARG A 101 -6.59 -4.29 2.69
N LYS A 102 -5.73 -4.85 3.52
CA LYS A 102 -4.33 -4.41 3.63
C LYS A 102 -3.62 -4.67 2.29
N PRO A 103 -2.54 -3.95 1.96
CA PRO A 103 -1.77 -4.20 0.73
C PRO A 103 -1.24 -5.64 0.58
N ASN A 104 -1.11 -6.38 1.68
CA ASN A 104 -0.75 -7.80 1.70
C ASN A 104 -1.94 -8.78 1.58
N GLY A 105 -3.12 -8.30 1.21
CA GLY A 105 -4.33 -9.10 1.05
C GLY A 105 -5.06 -9.47 2.35
N LYS A 106 -4.46 -9.22 3.52
CA LYS A 106 -5.10 -9.55 4.80
C LYS A 106 -6.25 -8.60 5.10
N GLN A 107 -7.27 -9.12 5.78
CA GLN A 107 -8.35 -8.30 6.32
C GLN A 107 -7.84 -7.41 7.46
N PHE A 108 -8.44 -6.22 7.58
CA PHE A 108 -8.21 -5.36 8.74
C PHE A 108 -8.83 -5.97 10.00
N LYS A 109 -8.26 -5.64 11.14
CA LYS A 109 -8.92 -5.79 12.44
C LYS A 109 -9.46 -4.42 12.82
N TRP A 110 -10.63 -4.40 13.45
CA TRP A 110 -11.24 -3.17 13.95
C TRP A 110 -11.35 -3.24 15.48
N PRO A 111 -11.05 -2.15 16.22
CA PRO A 111 -10.50 -0.87 15.73
C PRO A 111 -9.11 -1.05 15.10
N LEU A 112 -8.74 -0.13 14.21
CA LEU A 112 -7.39 -0.06 13.65
C LEU A 112 -6.38 0.15 14.79
N PRO A 113 -5.18 -0.46 14.71
CA PRO A 113 -4.13 -0.17 15.67
C PRO A 113 -3.79 1.32 15.63
N VAL A 114 -3.67 1.94 16.80
CA VAL A 114 -3.12 3.29 16.92
C VAL A 114 -1.62 3.17 16.67
N VAL A 115 -1.14 3.81 15.60
CA VAL A 115 0.27 3.81 15.18
C VAL A 115 0.92 5.11 15.62
#